data_AF-A0A523TVD8-F1
#
_entry.id   AF-A0A523TVD8-F1
#
_cell.length_a   1.000
_cell.length_b   1.000
_cell.length_c   1.000
_cell.angle_alpha   90.00
_cell.angle_beta   90.00
_cell.angle_gamma   90.00
#
_symmetry.space_group_name_H-M   'P 1'
#
loop_
_entity.id
_entity.type
_entity.pdbx_description
1 polymer ?
#
loop_
_entity_poly.entity_id
_entity_poly.type
_entity_poly.pdbx_seq_one_letter_code
_entity_poly.pdbx_strand_id
1 'polypeptide(L)' 'TPLHLAAWWDCKDAAALLIEKGADVNGMNNEGETPLDCARNDKIKSLLRIQGGRIAEELKKESAGSGSRDPDQEE' A
#
# COMPACT_ATOMS: atom_id res chain seq x y z
N THR A 1 11.29 -5.55 4.28
CA THR A 1 11.54 -4.55 5.34
C THR A 1 10.73 -4.89 6.59
N PRO A 2 10.99 -4.29 7.77
CA PRO A 2 10.25 -4.59 9.01
C PRO A 2 8.72 -4.44 8.87
N LEU A 3 8.23 -3.51 8.05
CA LEU A 3 6.80 -3.34 7.81
C LEU A 3 6.16 -4.53 7.06
N HIS A 4 6.89 -5.17 6.15
CA HIS A 4 6.42 -6.40 5.48
C HIS A 4 6.29 -7.56 6.48
N LEU A 5 7.24 -7.69 7.40
CA LEU A 5 7.18 -8.73 8.44
C LEU A 5 5.99 -8.51 9.36
N ALA A 6 5.73 -7.27 9.77
CA ALA A 6 4.54 -6.93 10.55
C ALA A 6 3.24 -7.26 9.81
N ALA A 7 3.17 -6.97 8.50
CA ALA A 7 2.05 -7.32 7.65
C ALA A 7 1.86 -8.84 7.50
N TRP A 8 2.96 -9.58 7.35
CA TRP A 8 2.96 -11.05 7.23
C TRP A 8 2.53 -11.74 8.52
N TRP A 9 2.93 -11.20 9.67
CA TRP A 9 2.59 -11.71 10.99
C TRP A 9 1.23 -11.22 11.50
N ASP A 10 0.50 -10.42 10.72
CA ASP A 10 -0.75 -9.75 11.12
C ASP A 10 -0.61 -8.91 12.41
N CYS A 11 0.58 -8.37 12.66
CA CYS A 11 0.85 -7.54 13.83
C CYS A 11 0.47 -6.08 13.55
N LYS A 12 -0.81 -5.75 13.78
CA LYS A 12 -1.32 -4.37 13.64
C LYS A 12 -0.54 -3.36 14.46
N ASP A 13 -0.29 -3.66 15.73
CA ASP A 13 0.38 -2.72 16.64
C ASP A 13 1.81 -2.44 16.18
N ALA A 14 2.52 -3.50 15.74
CA ALA A 14 3.86 -3.36 15.18
C ALA A 14 3.85 -2.56 13.88
N ALA A 15 2.88 -2.81 12.98
CA ALA A 15 2.74 -2.05 11.75
C ALA A 15 2.43 -0.57 12.03
N ALA A 16 1.47 -0.28 12.92
CA ALA A 16 1.12 1.07 13.31
C ALA A 16 2.33 1.82 13.90
N LEU A 17 3.06 1.19 14.81
CA LEU A 17 4.25 1.77 15.43
C LEU A 17 5.36 2.02 14.41
N LEU A 18 5.58 1.11 13.46
CA LEU A 18 6.55 1.31 12.38
C LEU A 18 6.16 2.50 11.49
N ILE A 19 4.89 2.62 11.12
CA ILE A 19 4.38 3.73 10.31
C ILE A 19 4.54 5.05 11.08
N GLU A 20 4.22 5.08 12.37
CA GLU A 20 4.41 6.24 13.23
C GLU A 20 5.90 6.67 13.32
N LYS A 21 6.83 5.71 13.23
CA LYS A 21 8.27 5.97 13.14
C LYS A 21 8.74 6.41 11.75
N GLY A 22 7.84 6.58 10.78
CA GLY A 22 8.15 7.00 9.42
C GLY A 22 8.51 5.84 8.49
N ALA A 23 8.03 4.62 8.76
CA ALA A 23 8.20 3.52 7.84
C ALA A 23 7.42 3.76 6.54
N ASP A 24 8.05 3.43 5.42
CA ASP A 24 7.44 3.55 4.10
C ASP A 24 6.37 2.47 3.89
N VAL A 25 5.11 2.89 3.83
CA VAL A 25 3.93 2.05 3.58
C VAL A 25 3.83 1.56 2.14
N ASN A 26 4.54 2.20 1.21
CA ASN A 26 4.56 1.87 -0.21
C ASN A 26 5.92 1.30 -0.66
N GLY A 27 6.86 1.16 0.28
CA GLY A 27 8.20 0.67 -0.02
C GLY A 27 8.16 -0.79 -0.46
N MET A 28 8.69 -1.09 -1.64
CA MET A 28 8.70 -2.46 -2.16
C MET A 28 9.87 -3.28 -1.60
N ASN A 29 9.67 -4.59 -1.43
CA ASN A 29 10.75 -5.54 -1.12
C ASN A 29 11.54 -5.94 -2.39
N ASN A 30 12.51 -6.85 -2.25
CA ASN A 30 13.29 -7.37 -3.38
C ASN A 30 12.45 -8.16 -4.41
N GLU A 31 11.25 -8.58 -4.02
CA GLU A 31 10.29 -9.28 -4.89
C GLU A 31 9.35 -8.30 -5.61
N GLY A 32 9.48 -6.99 -5.34
CA GLY A 32 8.60 -5.96 -5.92
C GLY A 32 7.22 -5.91 -5.28
N GLU A 33 7.06 -6.50 -4.10
CA GLU A 33 5.81 -6.48 -3.33
C GLU A 33 5.84 -5.35 -2.31
N THR A 34 4.70 -4.74 -2.03
CA THR A 34 4.54 -3.76 -0.94
C THR A 34 4.16 -4.46 0.38
N PRO A 35 4.21 -3.75 1.53
CA PRO A 35 3.72 -4.31 2.79
C PRO A 35 2.23 -4.69 2.71
N LEU A 36 1.47 -3.99 1.86
CA LEU A 36 0.06 -4.28 1.61
C LEU A 36 -0.13 -5.57 0.81
N ASP A 37 0.79 -5.90 -0.10
CA ASP A 37 0.80 -7.17 -0.86
C ASP A 37 1.17 -8.36 0.05
N CYS A 38 2.16 -8.19 0.92
CA CYS A 38 2.56 -9.21 1.90
C CYS A 38 1.54 -9.45 3.02
N ALA A 39 0.56 -8.57 3.19
CA ALA A 39 -0.46 -8.69 4.22
C ALA A 39 -1.37 -9.90 3.96
N ARG A 40 -1.44 -10.82 4.92
CA ARG A 40 -2.32 -12.00 4.82
C ARG A 40 -3.76 -11.75 5.23
N ASN A 41 -3.98 -10.81 6.15
CA ASN A 41 -5.29 -10.53 6.73
C ASN A 41 -5.84 -9.17 6.29
N ASP A 42 -7.16 -9.10 6.10
CA ASP A 42 -7.84 -7.86 5.71
C ASP A 42 -7.74 -6.77 6.78
N LYS A 43 -7.61 -7.18 8.05
CA LYS A 43 -7.41 -6.27 9.17
C LYS A 43 -6.18 -5.39 8.95
N ILE A 44 -5.01 -5.99 8.71
CA ILE A 44 -3.77 -5.24 8.52
C ILE A 44 -3.72 -4.55 7.15
N LYS A 45 -4.31 -5.15 6.11
CA LYS A 45 -4.53 -4.46 4.83
C LYS A 45 -5.28 -3.15 5.01
N SER A 46 -6.38 -3.19 5.76
CA SER A 46 -7.20 -2.00 6.03
C SER A 46 -6.40 -0.93 6.78
N LEU A 47 -5.56 -1.31 7.73
CA LEU A 47 -4.71 -0.36 8.47
C LEU A 47 -3.70 0.33 7.55
N LEU A 48 -2.99 -0.45 6.73
CA LEU A 48 -2.04 0.09 5.76
C LEU A 48 -2.75 1.01 4.76
N ARG A 49 -3.94 0.63 4.27
CA ARG A 49 -4.75 1.45 3.37
C ARG A 49 -5.20 2.77 4.00
N ILE A 50 -5.60 2.75 5.27
CA ILE A 50 -5.96 3.97 6.03
C ILE A 50 -4.76 4.92 6.12
N GLN A 51 -3.54 4.37 6.20
CA GLN A 51 -2.30 5.15 6.22
C GLN A 51 -1.79 5.55 4.82
N GLY A 52 -2.59 5.32 3.77
CA GLY A 52 -2.22 5.66 2.39
C GLY A 52 -1.35 4.61 1.69
N GLY A 53 -1.20 3.43 2.28
CA GLY A 53 -0.54 2.28 1.67
C GLY A 53 -1.34 1.73 0.49
N ARG A 54 -0.65 1.51 -0.63
CA ARG A 54 -1.19 0.95 -1.88
C ARG A 54 -0.43 -0.30 -2.27
N ILE A 55 -1.06 -1.17 -3.06
CA ILE A 55 -0.37 -2.36 -3.59
C ILE A 55 0.58 -1.97 -4.73
N ALA A 56 1.60 -2.78 -4.99
CA ALA A 56 2.58 -2.53 -6.05
C ALA A 56 1.90 -2.32 -7.42
N GLU A 57 0.86 -3.10 -7.70
CA GLU A 57 0.10 -3.01 -8.96
C GLU A 57 -0.66 -1.68 -9.12
N GLU A 58 -1.17 -1.09 -8.04
CA GLU A 58 -1.85 0.21 -8.08
C GLU A 58 -0.83 1.32 -8.36
N LEU A 59 0.34 1.26 -7.71
CA LEU A 59 1.43 2.22 -7.90
C LEU A 59 1.99 2.20 -9.34
N LYS A 60 2.12 1.01 -9.94
CA LYS A 60 2.55 0.86 -11.33
C LYS A 60 1.52 1.44 -12.32
N LYS A 61 0.22 1.24 -12.07
CA LYS A 61 -0.85 1.74 -12.94
C LYS A 61 -0.95 3.26 -12.94
N GLU A 62 -0.66 3.90 -11.81
CA GLU A 62 -0.70 5.37 -11.69
C GLU A 62 0.41 6.04 -12.52
N SER A 63 1.58 5.40 -12.64
CA SER A 63 2.64 5.88 -13.55
C SER A 63 2.27 5.77 -15.04
N ALA A 64 1.26 4.99 -15.40
CA ALA A 64 0.78 4.81 -16.78
C ALA A 64 -0.46 5.67 -17.11
N GLY A 65 -0.94 6.49 -16.17
CA GLY A 65 -2.25 7.15 -16.23
C GLY A 65 -2.21 8.68 -16.24
N SER A 66 -1.32 9.30 -17.02
CA SER A 66 -1.54 10.68 -17.48
C SER A 66 -1.81 10.64 -18.97
N GLY A 67 -3.08 10.46 -19.31
CA GLY A 67 -3.53 10.34 -20.69
C GLY A 67 -5.04 10.27 -20.79
N SER A 68 -5.68 11.39 -20.42
CA SER A 68 -6.88 11.91 -21.06
C SER A 68 -8.12 11.01 -21.11
N ARG A 69 -9.14 11.37 -20.32
CA ARG A 69 -10.43 11.84 -20.86
C ARG A 69 -11.40 12.10 -19.71
N ASP A 70 -11.39 13.33 -19.24
CA ASP A 70 -12.67 14.05 -19.15
C ASP A 70 -13.17 14.22 -20.60
N PRO A 71 -14.38 13.74 -20.90
CA PRO A 71 -15.29 14.53 -21.71
C PRO A 71 -16.63 14.56 -20.99
N ASP A 72 -17.00 15.78 -20.60
CA ASP A 72 -18.35 16.30 -20.72
C ASP A 72 -19.47 15.26 -20.65
N GLN A 73 -20.06 15.16 -19.45
CA GLN A 73 -21.51 15.02 -19.42
C GLN A 73 -22.11 16.34 -19.86
N GLU A 74 -22.32 16.51 -21.16
CA GLU A 74 -23.24 17.52 -21.67
C GLU A 74 -24.19 16.89 -22.71
N GLU A 75 -25.48 17.03 -22.36
CA GLU A 75 -26.76 16.78 -23.07
C GLU A 75 -27.22 15.34 -23.40
#